data_AF-A0A368V4V7-F1
#
_entry.id   AF-A0A368V4V7-F1
#
_cell.length_a   1.000
_cell.length_b   1.000
_cell.length_c   1.000
_cell.angle_alpha   90.00
_cell.angle_beta   90.00
_cell.angle_gamma   90.00
#
_symmetry.space_group_name_H-M   'P 1'
#
loop_
_entity.id
_entity.type
_entity.pdbx_description
1 polymer ?
#
loop_
_entity_poly.entity_id
_entity_poly.type
_entity_poly.pdbx_seq_one_letter_code
_entity_poly.pdbx_strand_id
1 'polypeptide(L)'
;MVGITISLLLAQQLLTAPPSTATTSSVDAVHVVEPAEPTEAFDPAPGLIEQLRYSELEQRVAETEAKRLQTQLQIEKAKHAIAALQKPAANPGNRVTEQLSSIILVGFIEAVDGVKVVLQERGQWLLLTPGERGAHDLQVEVHEQQVRLKRYGHYRDIPLPQGW
;
A
#
# COMPACT_ATOMS: atom_id res chain seq x y z
N MET A 1 -15.20 -22.12 31.65
CA MET A 1 -14.47 -22.44 30.40
C MET A 1 -13.68 -21.18 30.06
N VAL A 2 -12.39 -21.08 30.42
CA VAL A 2 -11.20 -21.71 29.79
C VAL A 2 -11.24 -21.51 28.26
N GLY A 3 -10.31 -20.82 27.60
CA GLY A 3 -9.08 -20.16 28.05
C GLY A 3 -8.24 -19.70 26.85
N ILE A 4 -7.04 -19.22 27.18
CA ILE A 4 -5.81 -19.19 26.38
C ILE A 4 -5.58 -17.96 25.47
N THR A 5 -4.78 -17.07 26.06
CA THR A 5 -3.85 -16.06 25.54
C THR A 5 -2.86 -16.60 24.50
N ILE A 6 -2.37 -15.77 23.58
CA ILE A 6 -0.93 -15.61 23.25
C ILE A 6 -0.71 -14.23 22.62
N SER A 7 0.12 -13.45 23.30
CA SER A 7 0.66 -12.15 22.89
C SER A 7 1.78 -12.35 21.87
N LEU A 8 1.87 -11.46 20.86
CA LEU A 8 3.08 -11.29 20.05
C LEU A 8 3.42 -9.80 19.99
N LEU A 9 4.05 -9.30 21.06
CA LEU A 9 4.66 -7.98 21.10
C LEU A 9 6.18 -8.14 21.14
N LEU A 10 6.78 -7.94 19.97
CA LEU A 10 7.89 -7.02 19.72
C LEU A 10 8.86 -6.74 20.88
N ALA A 11 10.07 -7.28 20.78
CA ALA A 11 11.37 -6.61 20.99
C ALA A 11 12.45 -7.64 21.33
N GLN A 12 13.32 -7.97 20.38
CA GLN A 12 14.62 -8.58 20.70
C GLN A 12 15.69 -7.51 20.55
N GLN A 13 16.21 -7.09 21.71
CA GLN A 13 17.50 -6.43 21.84
C GLN A 13 18.61 -7.47 21.69
N LEU A 14 19.71 -7.12 21.04
CA LEU A 14 21.03 -7.74 21.24
C LEU A 14 22.11 -6.71 20.87
N LEU A 15 22.31 -5.77 21.79
CA LEU A 15 23.50 -4.93 21.87
C LEU A 15 24.08 -5.15 23.27
N THR A 16 24.90 -6.19 23.42
CA THR A 16 25.55 -6.51 24.70
C THR A 16 27.00 -6.07 24.63
N ALA A 17 27.32 -5.03 25.40
CA ALA A 17 28.67 -4.57 25.69
C ALA A 17 29.49 -5.64 26.43
N PRO A 18 30.83 -5.65 26.29
CA PRO A 18 31.68 -6.63 26.95
C PRO A 18 31.79 -6.38 28.47
N PRO A 19 31.91 -7.42 29.31
CA PRO A 19 32.16 -7.24 30.73
C PRO A 19 33.64 -6.91 31.00
N SER A 20 33.85 -5.77 31.62
CA SER A 20 35.06 -5.45 32.38
C SER A 20 35.00 -6.19 33.72
N THR A 21 35.97 -7.07 33.99
CA THR A 21 36.25 -7.56 35.35
C THR A 21 37.75 -7.53 35.61
N ALA A 22 38.07 -7.13 36.83
CA ALA A 22 39.37 -6.72 37.31
C ALA A 22 40.40 -7.86 37.39
N THR A 23 41.65 -7.54 37.09
CA THR A 23 42.82 -8.32 37.52
C THR A 23 43.39 -7.69 38.79
N THR A 24 43.29 -8.40 39.91
CA THR A 24 44.13 -8.20 41.09
C THR A 24 44.86 -9.49 41.43
N SER A 25 46.19 -9.36 41.58
CA SER A 25 47.07 -10.08 42.51
C SER A 25 47.53 -11.53 42.21
N SER A 26 48.86 -11.64 42.14
CA SER A 26 49.73 -12.51 42.96
C SER A 26 50.11 -13.94 42.50
N VAL A 27 51.42 -14.06 42.20
CA VAL A 27 52.42 -15.07 42.65
C VAL A 27 52.59 -16.40 41.89
N ASP A 28 53.86 -16.59 41.49
CA ASP A 28 54.67 -17.79 41.26
C ASP A 28 54.03 -19.12 40.82
N ALA A 29 54.45 -19.58 39.64
CA ALA A 29 54.98 -20.94 39.47
C ALA A 29 55.85 -21.01 38.21
N VAL A 30 57.15 -21.22 38.41
CA VAL A 30 58.10 -21.60 37.36
C VAL A 30 57.68 -22.97 36.82
N HIS A 31 57.29 -23.05 35.56
CA HIS A 31 57.13 -24.31 34.83
C HIS A 31 58.06 -24.28 33.61
N VAL A 32 59.11 -25.08 33.69
CA VAL A 32 60.04 -25.35 32.60
C VAL A 32 59.28 -26.14 31.53
N VAL A 33 59.06 -25.55 30.36
CA VAL A 33 58.54 -26.25 29.19
C VAL A 33 59.62 -26.26 28.11
N GLU A 34 60.05 -27.48 27.83
CA GLU A 34 60.95 -27.95 26.77
C GLU A 34 60.54 -27.38 25.39
N PRO A 35 61.48 -26.99 24.51
CA PRO A 35 61.11 -26.40 23.21
C PRO A 35 60.51 -27.47 22.28
N ALA A 36 59.26 -27.26 21.89
CA ALA A 36 58.59 -28.07 20.87
C ALA A 36 59.32 -27.95 19.51
N GLU A 37 59.42 -29.09 18.82
CA GLU A 37 60.01 -29.25 17.49
C GLU A 37 59.43 -28.28 16.45
N PRO A 38 60.18 -27.92 15.38
CA PRO A 38 59.70 -27.01 14.36
C PRO A 38 58.48 -27.61 13.65
N THR A 39 57.35 -26.92 13.74
CA THR A 39 56.15 -27.17 12.96
C THR A 39 56.53 -27.26 11.48
N GLU A 40 56.41 -28.45 10.87
CA GLU A 40 56.58 -28.61 9.42
C GLU A 40 55.67 -27.59 8.71
N ALA A 41 56.26 -26.75 7.87
CA ALA A 41 55.54 -25.81 7.07
C ALA A 41 54.60 -26.60 6.15
N PHE A 42 53.29 -26.42 6.36
CA PHE A 42 52.27 -26.95 5.46
C PHE A 42 52.49 -26.33 4.07
N ASP A 43 53.10 -27.09 3.16
CA ASP A 43 53.27 -26.71 1.76
C ASP A 43 52.09 -27.30 0.96
N PRO A 44 51.05 -26.51 0.62
CA PRO A 44 49.89 -27.03 -0.05
C PRO A 44 50.28 -27.62 -1.41
N ALA A 45 49.75 -28.81 -1.72
CA ALA A 45 50.00 -29.48 -2.98
C ALA A 45 49.80 -28.53 -4.19
N PRO A 46 50.72 -28.54 -5.17
CA PRO A 46 50.64 -27.65 -6.33
C PRO A 46 49.30 -27.86 -7.05
N GLY A 47 48.50 -26.79 -7.15
CA GLY A 47 47.16 -26.79 -7.77
C GLY A 47 45.97 -26.75 -6.80
N LEU A 48 46.15 -27.05 -5.51
CA LEU A 48 45.07 -26.99 -4.51
C LEU A 48 44.52 -25.56 -4.34
N ILE A 49 45.41 -24.57 -4.34
CA ILE A 49 45.03 -23.15 -4.22
C ILE A 49 44.17 -22.69 -5.41
N GLU A 50 44.47 -23.19 -6.62
CA GLU A 50 43.69 -22.84 -7.81
C GLU A 50 42.29 -23.46 -7.79
N GLN A 51 42.18 -24.72 -7.35
CA GLN A 51 40.88 -25.37 -7.16
C GLN A 51 40.03 -24.65 -6.09
N LEU A 52 40.64 -24.28 -4.96
CA LEU A 52 39.95 -23.54 -3.91
C LEU A 52 39.43 -22.19 -4.42
N ARG A 53 40.27 -21.44 -5.15
CA ARG A 53 39.84 -20.17 -5.78
C ARG A 53 38.72 -20.36 -6.78
N TYR A 54 38.77 -21.41 -7.60
CA TYR A 54 37.71 -21.70 -8.56
C TYR A 54 36.39 -22.03 -7.86
N SER A 55 36.43 -22.87 -6.82
CA SER A 55 35.25 -23.20 -6.02
C SER A 55 34.66 -22.00 -5.29
N GLU A 56 35.51 -21.09 -4.78
CA GLU A 56 35.06 -19.85 -4.14
C GLU A 56 34.38 -18.92 -5.15
N LEU A 57 34.90 -18.82 -6.38
CA LEU A 57 34.30 -18.02 -7.44
C LEU A 57 32.94 -18.58 -7.86
N GLU A 58 32.81 -19.89 -8.06
CA GLU A 58 31.54 -20.54 -8.36
C GLU A 58 30.50 -20.29 -7.25
N GLN A 59 30.91 -20.39 -5.99
CA GLN A 59 30.03 -20.13 -4.86
C GLN A 59 29.53 -18.67 -4.87
N ARG A 60 30.41 -17.69 -5.09
CA ARG A 60 30.04 -16.28 -5.17
C ARG A 60 29.09 -15.97 -6.34
N VAL A 61 29.26 -16.66 -7.47
CA VAL A 61 28.35 -16.55 -8.61
C VAL A 61 26.96 -17.09 -8.23
N ALA A 62 26.91 -18.29 -7.65
CA ALA A 62 25.64 -18.89 -7.22
C ALA A 62 24.90 -18.03 -6.18
N GLU A 63 25.62 -17.48 -5.19
CA GLU A 63 25.05 -16.56 -4.20
C GLU A 63 24.48 -15.29 -4.84
N THR A 64 25.19 -14.74 -5.84
CA THR A 64 24.75 -13.54 -6.57
C THR A 64 23.49 -13.81 -7.40
N GLU A 65 23.43 -14.96 -8.08
CA GLU A 65 22.27 -15.36 -8.86
C GLU A 65 21.04 -15.61 -7.98
N ALA A 66 21.21 -16.29 -6.85
CA ALA A 66 20.14 -16.53 -5.89
C ALA A 66 19.55 -15.22 -5.36
N LYS A 67 20.41 -14.26 -4.98
CA LYS A 67 19.98 -12.93 -4.51
C LYS A 67 19.25 -12.15 -5.60
N ARG A 68 19.70 -12.24 -6.85
CA ARG A 68 19.04 -11.60 -8.00
C ARG A 68 17.63 -12.15 -8.19
N LEU A 69 17.48 -13.47 -8.19
CA LEU A 69 16.18 -14.14 -8.35
C LEU A 69 15.22 -13.79 -7.20
N GLN A 70 15.71 -13.80 -5.96
CA GLN A 70 14.90 -13.40 -4.79
C GLN A 70 14.39 -11.96 -4.91
N THR A 71 15.27 -11.04 -5.31
CA THR A 71 14.90 -9.63 -5.52
C THR A 71 13.84 -9.49 -6.61
N GLN A 72 13.99 -10.24 -7.71
CA GLN A 72 13.03 -10.22 -8.80
C GLN A 72 11.66 -10.75 -8.37
N LEU A 73 11.60 -11.81 -7.56
CA LEU A 73 10.35 -12.29 -6.96
C LEU A 73 9.71 -11.27 -6.02
N GLN A 74 10.50 -10.54 -5.23
CA GLN A 74 9.98 -9.47 -4.38
C GLN A 74 9.40 -8.31 -5.20
N ILE A 75 10.08 -7.93 -6.29
CA ILE A 75 9.60 -6.89 -7.21
C ILE A 75 8.28 -7.30 -7.85
N GLU A 76 8.18 -8.53 -8.38
CA GLU A 76 6.94 -9.00 -9.00
C GLU A 76 5.79 -9.12 -7.99
N LYS A 77 6.06 -9.59 -6.77
CA LYS A 77 5.07 -9.57 -5.68
C LYS A 77 4.61 -8.15 -5.33
N ALA A 78 5.54 -7.20 -5.24
CA ALA A 78 5.23 -5.80 -4.95
C ALA A 78 4.41 -5.17 -6.08
N LYS A 79 4.78 -5.41 -7.35
CA LYS A 79 4.01 -4.96 -8.52
C LYS A 79 2.58 -5.50 -8.48
N HIS A 80 2.41 -6.79 -8.20
CA HIS A 80 1.09 -7.39 -8.11
C HIS A 80 0.27 -6.81 -6.95
N ALA A 81 0.90 -6.58 -5.78
CA ALA A 81 0.24 -5.93 -4.65
C ALA A 81 -0.19 -4.49 -4.99
N ILE A 82 0.66 -3.71 -5.66
CA ILE A 82 0.34 -2.37 -6.13
C ILE A 82 -0.82 -2.42 -7.14
N ALA A 83 -0.79 -3.35 -8.09
CA ALA A 83 -1.88 -3.52 -9.06
C ALA A 83 -3.20 -3.91 -8.38
N ALA A 84 -3.15 -4.72 -7.32
CA ALA A 84 -4.33 -5.07 -6.52
C ALA A 84 -4.91 -3.85 -5.75
N LEU A 85 -4.04 -2.95 -5.26
CA LEU A 85 -4.44 -1.71 -4.60
C LEU A 85 -4.90 -0.61 -5.58
N GLN A 86 -4.38 -0.62 -6.81
CA GLN A 86 -4.75 0.32 -7.87
C GLN A 86 -6.05 -0.05 -8.59
N LYS A 87 -6.65 -1.20 -8.30
CA LYS A 87 -8.07 -1.38 -8.62
C LYS A 87 -8.81 -0.21 -7.97
N PRO A 88 -9.53 0.63 -8.74
CA PRO A 88 -10.22 1.75 -8.16
C PRO A 88 -11.21 1.16 -7.15
N ALA A 89 -10.89 1.28 -5.87
CA ALA A 89 -11.87 1.11 -4.82
C ALA A 89 -12.97 2.10 -5.21
N ALA A 90 -14.15 1.57 -5.55
CA ALA A 90 -15.26 2.38 -5.99
C ALA A 90 -15.56 3.38 -4.87
N ASN A 91 -15.00 4.57 -5.01
CA ASN A 91 -15.03 5.59 -3.99
C ASN A 91 -16.53 5.92 -3.83
N PRO A 92 -17.14 5.78 -2.64
CA PRO A 92 -18.58 5.97 -2.51
C PRO A 92 -19.02 7.37 -2.97
N GLY A 93 -18.16 8.38 -2.80
CA GLY A 93 -18.37 9.72 -3.36
C GLY A 93 -18.34 9.76 -4.90
N ASN A 94 -17.55 8.90 -5.55
CA ASN A 94 -17.55 8.78 -7.00
C ASN A 94 -18.85 8.13 -7.49
N ARG A 95 -19.43 7.16 -6.77
CA ARG A 95 -20.71 6.55 -7.15
C ARG A 95 -21.87 7.53 -7.17
N VAL A 96 -21.98 8.41 -6.17
CA VAL A 96 -23.04 9.44 -6.13
C VAL A 96 -22.81 10.48 -7.23
N THR A 97 -21.56 10.84 -7.50
CA THR A 97 -21.19 11.78 -8.57
C THR A 97 -21.47 11.17 -9.96
N GLU A 98 -21.17 9.89 -10.18
CA GLU A 98 -21.52 9.13 -11.38
C GLU A 98 -23.04 9.03 -11.56
N GLN A 99 -23.78 8.80 -10.47
CA GLN A 99 -25.24 8.79 -10.49
C GLN A 99 -25.82 10.15 -10.88
N LEU A 100 -25.35 11.24 -10.25
CA LEU A 100 -25.75 12.60 -10.63
C LEU A 100 -25.41 12.92 -12.09
N SER A 101 -24.30 12.38 -12.61
CA SER A 101 -23.89 12.54 -14.01
C SER A 101 -24.81 11.80 -14.99
N SER A 102 -25.46 10.72 -14.55
CA SER A 102 -26.42 9.96 -15.36
C SER A 102 -27.80 10.62 -15.51
N ILE A 103 -28.06 11.68 -14.74
CA ILE A 103 -29.33 12.41 -14.80
C ILE A 103 -29.31 13.39 -15.97
N ILE A 104 -30.36 13.41 -16.78
CA ILE A 104 -30.48 14.33 -17.92
C ILE A 104 -31.58 15.32 -17.60
N LEU A 105 -31.30 16.62 -17.75
CA LEU A 105 -32.33 17.64 -17.73
C LEU A 105 -33.10 17.57 -19.05
N VAL A 106 -34.40 17.33 -18.97
CA VAL A 106 -35.26 17.25 -20.16
C VAL A 106 -35.97 18.57 -20.42
N GLY A 107 -36.40 19.26 -19.36
CA GLY A 107 -37.02 20.58 -19.51
C GLY A 107 -37.70 21.06 -18.25
N PHE A 108 -38.50 22.10 -18.42
CA PHE A 108 -39.31 22.72 -17.37
C PHE A 108 -40.77 22.68 -17.77
N ILE A 109 -41.64 22.52 -16.78
CA ILE A 109 -43.09 22.58 -16.96
C ILE A 109 -43.62 23.66 -16.04
N GLU A 110 -44.30 24.65 -16.60
CA GLU A 110 -45.04 25.62 -15.82
C GLU A 110 -46.37 24.98 -15.38
N ALA A 111 -46.55 24.87 -14.07
CA ALA A 111 -47.74 24.33 -13.44
C ALA A 111 -48.39 25.39 -12.53
N VAL A 112 -49.60 25.11 -12.07
CA VAL A 112 -50.39 26.04 -11.23
C VAL A 112 -49.68 26.36 -9.90
N ASP A 113 -48.87 25.42 -9.43
CA ASP A 113 -48.04 25.49 -8.23
C ASP A 113 -46.61 26.02 -8.48
N GLY A 114 -46.30 26.43 -9.72
CA GLY A 114 -45.02 27.02 -10.11
C GLY A 114 -44.27 26.21 -11.16
N VAL A 115 -42.99 26.54 -11.35
CA VAL A 115 -42.12 25.86 -12.32
C VAL A 115 -41.69 24.51 -11.75
N LYS A 116 -41.89 23.44 -12.51
CA LYS A 116 -41.38 22.09 -12.23
C LYS A 116 -40.26 21.73 -13.17
N VAL A 117 -39.25 21.06 -12.65
CA VAL A 117 -38.09 20.60 -13.41
C VAL A 117 -38.30 19.12 -13.75
N VAL A 118 -38.18 18.80 -15.03
CA VAL A 118 -38.29 17.44 -15.56
C VAL A 118 -36.90 16.88 -15.77
N LEU A 119 -36.59 15.82 -15.03
CA LEU A 119 -35.33 15.09 -15.12
C LEU A 119 -35.57 13.67 -15.64
N GLN A 120 -34.57 13.09 -16.30
CA GLN A 120 -34.55 11.69 -16.66
C GLN A 120 -33.39 10.99 -15.95
N GLU A 121 -33.68 10.00 -15.11
CA GLU A 121 -32.69 9.16 -14.45
C GLU A 121 -32.94 7.70 -14.90
N ARG A 122 -31.97 7.08 -15.58
CA ARG A 122 -32.05 5.66 -16.02
C ARG A 122 -33.32 5.31 -16.82
N GLY A 123 -33.79 6.25 -17.65
CA GLY A 123 -35.00 6.07 -18.46
C GLY A 123 -36.32 6.32 -17.72
N GLN A 124 -36.28 6.68 -16.43
CA GLN A 124 -37.45 7.12 -15.68
C GLN A 124 -37.52 8.64 -15.62
N TRP A 125 -38.73 9.17 -15.67
CA TRP A 125 -39.02 10.60 -15.58
C TRP A 125 -39.25 10.99 -14.13
N LEU A 126 -38.52 11.98 -13.65
CA LEU A 126 -38.66 12.57 -12.33
C LEU A 126 -39.12 14.01 -12.48
N LEU A 127 -40.16 14.35 -11.74
CA LEU A 127 -40.70 15.70 -11.66
C LEU A 127 -40.36 16.28 -10.30
N LEU A 128 -39.62 17.39 -10.28
CA LEU A 128 -39.14 18.00 -9.04
C LEU A 128 -39.50 19.48 -8.99
N THR A 129 -39.89 19.95 -7.81
CA THR A 129 -40.05 21.37 -7.52
C THR A 129 -38.69 21.97 -7.13
N PRO A 130 -38.26 23.10 -7.72
CA PRO A 130 -37.04 23.79 -7.31
C PRO A 130 -37.03 24.11 -5.81
N GLY A 131 -35.91 23.84 -5.14
CA GLY A 131 -35.73 24.05 -3.70
C GLY A 131 -36.31 22.96 -2.80
N GLU A 132 -37.12 22.04 -3.33
CA GLU A 132 -37.70 20.94 -2.57
C GLU A 132 -36.89 19.65 -2.67
N ARG A 133 -36.99 18.82 -1.62
CA ARG A 133 -36.43 17.47 -1.62
C ARG A 133 -37.37 16.51 -2.31
N GLY A 134 -36.91 15.97 -3.43
CA GLY A 134 -37.56 14.87 -4.11
C GLY A 134 -37.16 13.49 -3.63
N ALA A 135 -37.44 12.50 -4.47
CA ALA A 135 -37.05 11.11 -4.23
C ALA A 135 -35.52 10.97 -4.05
N HIS A 136 -35.12 10.11 -3.11
CA HIS A 136 -33.72 9.81 -2.82
C HIS A 136 -32.88 11.06 -2.45
N ASP A 137 -33.48 12.02 -1.74
CA ASP A 137 -32.83 13.26 -1.29
C ASP A 137 -32.26 14.10 -2.46
N LEU A 138 -32.82 13.91 -3.67
CA LEU A 138 -32.47 14.69 -4.85
C LEU A 138 -33.19 16.04 -4.78
N GLN A 139 -32.41 17.12 -4.79
CA GLN A 139 -32.87 18.49 -4.81
C GLN A 139 -32.43 19.15 -6.10
N VAL A 140 -33.24 20.09 -6.59
CA VAL A 140 -32.94 20.90 -7.76
C VAL A 140 -32.96 22.36 -7.37
N GLU A 141 -31.91 23.08 -7.73
CA GLU A 141 -31.85 24.54 -7.65
C GLU A 141 -31.73 25.08 -9.08
N VAL A 142 -32.59 26.02 -9.43
CA VAL A 142 -32.58 26.66 -10.74
C VAL A 142 -31.94 28.03 -10.58
N HIS A 143 -30.83 28.25 -11.30
CA HIS A 143 -30.14 29.53 -11.40
C HIS A 143 -30.29 30.08 -12.83
N GLU A 144 -29.96 31.36 -13.02
CA GLU A 144 -30.14 32.08 -14.29
C GLU A 144 -29.48 31.39 -15.51
N GLN A 145 -28.38 30.65 -15.30
CA GLN A 145 -27.60 30.04 -16.39
C GLN A 145 -27.36 28.54 -16.20
N GLN A 146 -27.87 27.96 -15.12
CA GLN A 146 -27.59 26.56 -14.80
C GLN A 146 -28.62 25.96 -13.84
N VAL A 147 -28.82 24.66 -13.94
CA VAL A 147 -29.56 23.86 -12.98
C VAL A 147 -28.59 23.09 -12.12
N ARG A 148 -28.61 23.32 -10.81
CA ARG A 148 -27.81 22.59 -9.84
C ARG A 148 -28.63 21.45 -9.27
N LEU A 149 -28.16 20.23 -9.49
CA LEU A 149 -28.66 19.02 -8.85
C LEU A 149 -27.87 18.76 -7.58
N LYS A 150 -28.54 18.44 -6.47
CA LYS A 150 -27.89 18.12 -5.20
C LYS A 150 -28.43 16.81 -4.64
N ARG A 151 -27.55 15.92 -4.19
CA ARG A 151 -27.92 14.65 -3.54
C ARG A 151 -26.84 14.25 -2.53
N TYR A 152 -27.23 13.97 -1.28
CA TYR A 152 -26.32 13.58 -0.20
C TYR A 152 -25.07 14.48 -0.04
N GLY A 153 -25.23 15.79 -0.24
CA GLY A 153 -24.14 16.77 -0.16
C GLY A 153 -23.26 16.89 -1.41
N HIS A 154 -23.44 16.04 -2.41
CA HIS A 154 -22.82 16.18 -3.72
C HIS A 154 -23.67 17.07 -4.63
N TYR A 155 -23.02 17.81 -5.53
CA TYR A 155 -23.71 18.68 -6.49
C TYR A 155 -23.20 18.47 -7.91
N ARG A 156 -24.08 18.72 -8.88
CA ARG A 156 -23.76 18.77 -10.30
C ARG A 156 -24.49 19.95 -10.92
N ASP A 157 -23.72 20.80 -11.61
CA ASP A 157 -24.27 21.94 -12.33
C ASP A 157 -24.46 21.55 -13.80
N ILE A 158 -25.68 21.75 -14.31
CA ILE A 158 -26.05 21.51 -15.71
C ILE A 158 -26.22 22.89 -16.35
N PRO A 159 -25.38 23.28 -17.33
CA PRO A 159 -25.50 24.56 -17.98
C PRO A 159 -26.80 24.62 -18.80
N LEU A 160 -27.52 25.72 -18.69
CA LEU A 160 -28.68 26.02 -19.52
C LEU A 160 -28.21 26.82 -20.74
N PRO A 161 -28.61 26.42 -21.97
CA PRO A 161 -28.40 27.26 -23.14
C PRO A 161 -29.17 28.58 -22.99
N GLN A 162 -28.65 29.67 -23.55
CA GLN A 162 -29.38 30.96 -23.54
C GLN A 162 -30.74 30.83 -24.23
N GLY A 163 -31.81 31.27 -23.56
CA GLY A 163 -33.17 31.33 -24.12
C GLY A 163 -34.08 30.14 -23.81
N TRP A 164 -33.77 29.35 -22.77
CA TRP A 164 -34.65 28.32 -22.20
C TRP A 164 -35.63 28.86 -21.16
#